data_AF-A0A9E3E971-F1
#
_entry.id   AF-A0A9E3E971-F1
#
_cell.length_a   1.000
_cell.length_b   1.000
_cell.length_c   1.000
_cell.angle_alpha   90.00
_cell.angle_beta   90.00
_cell.angle_gamma   90.00
#
_symmetry.space_group_name_H-M   'P 1'
#
loop_
_entity.id
_entity.type
_entity.pdbx_description
1 polymer ?
#
loop_
_entity_poly.entity_id
_entity_poly.type
_entity_poly.pdbx_seq_one_letter_code
_entity_poly.pdbx_strand_id
1 'polypeptide(L)'
;PAGVPPGRITADNAEAYADTRTHHGRLIRACLRLGGSSHEDFKALRRWAHMLGYRGHFATKSRRYSTTMRALRAARRDWQRRQHPDSRGYADRTIIRHADLAWAGRGWRTSGDALLAQSAAARAREHRRISPERMATA
;
A
#
# COMPACT_ATOMS: atom_id res chain seq x y z
N PRO A 1 0.50 20.48 0.58
CA PRO A 1 0.85 19.53 1.64
C PRO A 1 1.84 18.48 1.12
N ALA A 2 3.10 18.55 1.59
CA ALA A 2 4.16 17.63 1.17
C ALA A 2 3.71 16.19 1.44
N GLY A 3 3.51 15.40 0.37
CA GLY A 3 3.17 13.99 0.50
C GLY A 3 4.35 13.24 1.10
N VAL A 4 4.09 12.32 2.02
CA VAL A 4 5.13 11.43 2.55
C VAL A 4 5.75 10.69 1.36
N PRO A 5 7.07 10.74 1.17
CA PRO A 5 7.71 10.14 0.01
C PRO A 5 7.40 8.63 -0.02
N PRO A 6 7.07 8.04 -1.18
CA PRO A 6 6.85 6.61 -1.27
C PRO A 6 8.10 5.85 -0.81
N GLY A 7 7.95 5.03 0.22
CA GLY A 7 9.03 4.27 0.84
C GLY A 7 8.52 3.13 1.69
N ARG A 8 9.43 2.21 2.03
CA ARG A 8 9.13 1.17 3.02
C ARG A 8 9.04 1.83 4.39
N ILE A 9 7.96 1.55 5.12
CA ILE A 9 7.83 1.95 6.51
C ILE A 9 8.71 1.02 7.35
N THR A 10 9.65 1.59 8.08
CA THR A 10 10.58 0.94 9.00
C THR A 10 10.35 1.46 10.42
N ALA A 11 10.93 0.81 11.42
CA ALA A 11 10.83 1.28 12.80
C ALA A 11 11.32 2.74 12.94
N ASP A 12 12.40 3.08 12.22
CA ASP A 12 13.04 4.40 12.31
C ASP A 12 12.25 5.53 11.65
N ASN A 13 11.46 5.23 10.60
CA ASN A 13 10.75 6.26 9.84
C ASN A 13 9.23 6.28 10.07
N ALA A 14 8.70 5.38 10.93
CA ALA A 14 7.26 5.20 11.09
C ALA A 14 6.53 6.50 11.48
N GLU A 15 7.16 7.36 12.26
CA GLU A 15 6.59 8.62 12.72
C GLU A 15 6.25 9.58 11.57
N ALA A 16 7.07 9.63 10.51
CA ALA A 16 6.77 10.44 9.32
C ALA A 16 5.52 9.96 8.55
N TYR A 17 5.12 8.69 8.74
CA TYR A 17 3.92 8.11 8.15
C TYR A 17 2.69 8.22 9.08
N ALA A 18 2.81 8.81 10.27
CA ALA A 18 1.73 8.92 11.27
C ALA A 18 0.70 10.03 10.96
N ASP A 19 0.30 10.15 9.69
CA ASP A 19 -0.68 11.13 9.19
C ASP A 19 -2.12 10.75 9.60
N THR A 20 -2.79 11.64 10.35
CA THR A 20 -4.14 11.45 10.86
C THR A 20 -5.21 11.40 9.77
N ARG A 21 -4.96 11.95 8.59
CA ARG A 21 -5.89 11.92 7.46
C ARG A 21 -6.00 10.51 6.87
N THR A 22 -4.94 9.71 6.98
CA THR A 22 -4.91 8.34 6.46
C THR A 22 -5.29 7.32 7.54
N HIS A 23 -5.95 6.22 7.16
CA HIS A 23 -6.28 5.16 8.11
C HIS A 23 -5.01 4.53 8.73
N HIS A 24 -4.02 4.21 7.91
CA HIS A 24 -2.76 3.62 8.37
C HIS A 24 -1.97 4.57 9.28
N GLY A 25 -1.90 5.86 8.97
CA GLY A 25 -1.22 6.84 9.81
C GLY A 25 -1.90 7.03 11.18
N ARG A 26 -3.25 6.94 11.25
CA ARG A 26 -3.97 6.88 12.53
C ARG A 26 -3.59 5.65 13.36
N LEU A 27 -3.42 4.48 12.73
CA LEU A 27 -2.98 3.26 13.43
C LEU A 27 -1.54 3.39 13.95
N ILE A 28 -0.62 3.92 13.14
CA ILE A 28 0.77 4.18 13.54
C ILE A 28 0.79 5.13 14.74
N ARG A 29 0.08 6.27 14.65
CA ARG A 29 -0.03 7.25 15.74
C ARG A 29 -0.60 6.62 17.02
N ALA A 30 -1.64 5.79 16.89
CA ALA A 30 -2.22 5.09 18.03
C ALA A 30 -1.20 4.15 18.70
N CYS A 31 -0.42 3.41 17.93
CA CYS A 31 0.64 2.53 18.45
C CYS A 31 1.73 3.32 19.17
N LEU A 32 2.19 4.43 18.59
CA LEU A 32 3.20 5.31 19.20
C LEU A 32 2.70 5.93 20.52
N ARG A 33 1.43 6.36 20.55
CA ARG A 33 0.79 6.94 21.75
C ARG A 33 0.62 5.90 22.86
N LEU A 34 0.04 4.75 22.55
CA LEU A 34 -0.21 3.69 23.54
C LEU A 34 1.08 3.08 24.05
N GLY A 35 2.09 2.91 23.19
CA GLY A 35 3.40 2.41 23.60
C GLY A 35 4.28 3.40 24.36
N GLY A 36 3.86 4.68 24.46
CA GLY A 36 4.44 5.65 25.38
C GLY A 36 3.78 5.68 26.76
N SER A 37 2.72 4.88 26.99
CA SER A 37 2.07 4.77 28.30
C SER A 37 2.90 3.94 29.30
N SER A 38 2.61 4.08 30.58
CA SER A 38 3.26 3.30 31.67
C SER A 38 2.87 1.81 31.66
N HIS A 39 1.88 1.41 30.84
CA HIS A 39 1.40 0.03 30.79
C HIS A 39 2.39 -0.88 30.05
N GLU A 40 2.98 -1.84 30.79
CA GLU A 40 3.98 -2.81 30.30
C GLU A 40 3.56 -3.46 28.96
N ASP A 41 2.33 -3.96 28.88
CA ASP A 41 1.83 -4.68 27.69
C ASP A 41 1.80 -3.82 26.41
N PHE A 42 1.67 -2.50 26.53
CA PHE A 42 1.56 -1.61 25.39
C PHE A 42 2.92 -1.10 24.89
N LYS A 43 4.00 -1.22 25.67
CA LYS A 43 5.36 -0.81 25.25
C LYS A 43 5.78 -1.45 23.92
N ALA A 44 5.33 -2.68 23.67
CA ALA A 44 5.60 -3.38 22.42
C ALA A 44 4.96 -2.70 21.18
N LEU A 45 3.84 -1.99 21.33
CA LEU A 45 3.14 -1.34 20.21
C LEU A 45 4.03 -0.31 19.52
N ARG A 46 4.83 0.45 20.27
CA ARG A 46 5.77 1.44 19.71
C ARG A 46 6.81 0.79 18.82
N ARG A 47 7.36 -0.35 19.25
CA ARG A 47 8.36 -1.13 18.48
C ARG A 47 7.83 -1.62 17.14
N TRP A 48 6.55 -1.99 17.11
CA TRP A 48 5.88 -2.56 15.93
C TRP A 48 4.97 -1.55 15.23
N ALA A 49 5.12 -0.24 15.48
CA ALA A 49 4.27 0.78 14.87
C ALA A 49 4.35 0.76 13.33
N HIS A 50 5.54 0.50 12.78
CA HIS A 50 5.76 0.31 11.34
C HIS A 50 5.02 -0.90 10.75
N MET A 51 4.57 -1.84 11.60
CA MET A 51 3.71 -2.98 11.27
C MET A 51 2.28 -2.80 11.79
N LEU A 52 1.85 -1.56 12.05
CA LEU A 52 0.52 -1.22 12.57
C LEU A 52 0.22 -1.88 13.94
N GLY A 53 1.25 -2.16 14.74
CA GLY A 53 1.14 -2.77 16.07
C GLY A 53 1.20 -4.30 16.09
N TYR A 54 1.27 -4.97 14.92
CA TYR A 54 1.35 -6.43 14.86
C TYR A 54 2.79 -6.93 14.88
N ARG A 55 3.08 -7.88 15.77
CA ARG A 55 4.41 -8.54 15.95
C ARG A 55 4.82 -9.50 14.81
N GLY A 56 4.20 -9.41 13.63
CA GLY A 56 4.46 -10.34 12.53
C GLY A 56 3.29 -10.42 11.56
N HIS A 57 2.20 -11.06 11.98
CA HIS A 57 1.02 -11.27 11.13
C HIS A 57 -0.11 -10.34 11.56
N PHE A 58 -0.61 -9.52 10.62
CA PHE A 58 -1.77 -8.64 10.84
C PHE A 58 -3.10 -9.41 10.93
N ALA A 59 -3.12 -10.62 10.36
CA ALA A 59 -4.28 -11.51 10.37
C ALA A 59 -3.89 -12.86 10.93
N THR A 60 -4.74 -13.39 11.80
CA THR A 60 -4.64 -14.76 12.29
C THR A 60 -4.91 -15.74 11.15
N LYS A 61 -4.19 -16.87 11.13
CA LYS A 61 -4.36 -17.94 10.13
C LYS A 61 -5.21 -19.11 10.66
N SER A 62 -6.11 -18.86 11.62
CA SER A 62 -6.92 -19.93 12.21
C SER A 62 -8.02 -20.40 11.25
N ARG A 63 -8.14 -21.70 11.02
CA ARG A 63 -9.26 -22.26 10.23
C ARG A 63 -10.62 -22.08 10.92
N ARG A 64 -10.66 -22.05 12.26
CA ARG A 64 -11.90 -21.93 13.06
C ARG A 64 -12.32 -20.49 13.26
N TYR A 65 -11.35 -19.58 13.41
CA TYR A 65 -11.60 -18.18 13.79
C TYR A 65 -11.27 -17.17 12.69
N SER A 66 -10.88 -17.62 11.49
CA SER A 66 -10.58 -16.72 10.37
C SER A 66 -11.14 -17.27 9.06
N THR A 67 -11.57 -16.36 8.19
CA THR A 67 -12.02 -16.70 6.83
C THR A 67 -10.86 -16.57 5.84
N THR A 68 -11.02 -17.11 4.64
CA THR A 68 -9.99 -17.03 3.62
C THR A 68 -9.96 -15.64 2.97
N MET A 69 -8.77 -15.18 2.57
CA MET A 69 -8.65 -13.97 1.75
C MET A 69 -9.41 -14.07 0.41
N ARG A 70 -9.64 -15.29 -0.09
CA ARG A 70 -10.46 -15.54 -1.28
C ARG A 70 -11.93 -15.18 -1.01
N ALA A 71 -12.48 -15.63 0.11
CA ALA A 71 -13.85 -15.31 0.52
C ALA A 71 -14.04 -13.80 0.72
N LEU A 72 -13.11 -13.13 1.41
CA LEU A 72 -13.16 -11.67 1.60
C LEU A 72 -13.08 -10.90 0.27
N ARG A 73 -12.24 -11.35 -0.66
CA ARG A 73 -12.15 -10.75 -2.00
C ARG A 73 -13.43 -10.95 -2.81
N ALA A 74 -14.05 -12.14 -2.72
CA ALA A 74 -15.34 -12.39 -3.36
C ALA A 74 -16.44 -11.49 -2.78
N ALA A 75 -16.58 -11.45 -1.46
CA ALA A 75 -17.55 -10.59 -0.77
C ALA A 75 -17.38 -9.10 -1.14
N ARG A 76 -16.14 -8.61 -1.25
CA ARG A 76 -15.86 -7.23 -1.68
C ARG A 76 -16.28 -6.98 -3.13
N ARG A 77 -16.00 -7.91 -4.06
CA ARG A 77 -16.47 -7.79 -5.45
C ARG A 77 -18.00 -7.78 -5.52
N ASP A 78 -18.66 -8.61 -4.74
CA ASP A 78 -20.13 -8.70 -4.71
C ASP A 78 -20.75 -7.43 -4.16
N TRP A 79 -20.18 -6.87 -3.08
CA TRP A 79 -20.57 -5.57 -2.56
C TRP A 79 -20.36 -4.47 -3.59
N GLN A 80 -19.20 -4.39 -4.26
CA GLN A 80 -18.94 -3.40 -5.31
C GLN A 80 -19.97 -3.49 -6.45
N ARG A 81 -20.34 -4.70 -6.90
CA ARG A 81 -21.39 -4.89 -7.91
C ARG A 81 -22.76 -4.39 -7.45
N ARG A 82 -23.09 -4.51 -6.16
CA ARG A 82 -24.34 -3.99 -5.60
C ARG A 82 -24.34 -2.48 -5.42
N GLN A 83 -23.19 -1.89 -5.07
CA GLN A 83 -23.06 -0.44 -4.84
C GLN A 83 -22.96 0.37 -6.13
N HIS A 84 -22.50 -0.24 -7.22
CA HIS A 84 -22.45 0.38 -8.55
C HIS A 84 -23.35 -0.39 -9.53
N PRO A 85 -24.69 -0.33 -9.36
CA PRO A 85 -25.63 -1.03 -10.23
C PRO A 85 -25.60 -0.53 -11.69
N ASP A 86 -25.06 0.67 -11.95
CA ASP A 86 -25.05 1.33 -13.27
C ASP A 86 -24.06 0.75 -14.29
N SER A 87 -23.30 -0.29 -13.95
CA SER A 87 -22.69 -1.13 -15.01
C SER A 87 -23.73 -1.98 -15.76
N ARG A 88 -25.00 -1.98 -15.33
CA ARG A 88 -26.11 -2.65 -16.05
C ARG A 88 -26.60 -1.90 -17.29
N GLY A 89 -26.26 -0.62 -17.46
CA GLY A 89 -26.44 0.09 -18.73
C GLY A 89 -25.53 -0.42 -19.85
N TYR A 90 -24.58 -1.32 -19.52
CA TYR A 90 -23.69 -1.99 -20.47
C TYR A 90 -24.16 -3.39 -20.88
N ALA A 91 -25.38 -3.80 -20.52
CA ALA A 91 -25.92 -5.10 -20.90
C ALA A 91 -26.05 -5.26 -22.44
N ASP A 92 -26.07 -4.16 -23.19
CA ASP A 92 -26.15 -4.14 -24.65
C ASP A 92 -24.82 -3.83 -25.35
N ARG A 93 -23.71 -3.73 -24.60
CA ARG A 93 -22.37 -3.59 -25.19
C ARG A 93 -21.66 -4.93 -25.14
N THR A 94 -21.35 -5.48 -26.31
CA THR A 94 -20.44 -6.62 -26.45
C THR A 94 -19.21 -6.39 -25.58
N ILE A 95 -19.04 -7.21 -24.53
CA ILE A 95 -17.84 -7.21 -23.71
C ILE A 95 -16.75 -7.83 -24.59
N ILE A 96 -16.01 -7.00 -25.32
CA ILE A 96 -14.85 -7.45 -26.08
C ILE A 96 -13.74 -7.74 -25.06
N ARG A 97 -13.63 -9.02 -24.69
CA ARG A 97 -12.54 -9.52 -23.86
C ARG A 97 -11.31 -9.70 -24.75
N HIS A 98 -10.44 -8.70 -24.80
CA HIS A 98 -9.10 -8.88 -25.34
C HIS A 98 -8.26 -9.68 -24.32
N ALA A 99 -8.12 -10.99 -24.54
CA ALA A 99 -7.28 -11.87 -23.74
C ALA A 99 -6.06 -12.43 -24.51
N ASP A 100 -5.93 -12.09 -25.79
CA ASP A 100 -4.85 -12.56 -26.64
C ASP A 100 -3.62 -11.67 -26.43
N LEU A 101 -2.80 -12.06 -25.46
CA LEU A 101 -1.50 -11.47 -25.23
C LEU A 101 -0.46 -12.31 -25.98
N ALA A 102 0.06 -11.77 -27.08
CA ALA A 102 1.24 -12.33 -27.73
C ALA A 102 2.51 -11.65 -27.20
N TRP A 103 3.59 -12.41 -27.18
CA TRP A 103 4.91 -11.87 -26.85
C TRP A 103 5.32 -10.79 -27.86
N ALA A 104 5.57 -9.57 -27.40
CA ALA A 104 5.89 -8.42 -28.24
C ALA A 104 7.40 -8.11 -28.37
N GLY A 105 8.27 -8.96 -27.82
CA GLY A 105 9.73 -8.77 -27.79
C GLY A 105 10.27 -8.20 -26.46
N ARG A 106 11.61 -8.01 -26.39
CA ARG A 106 12.29 -7.30 -25.28
C ARG A 106 13.00 -6.06 -25.80
N GLY A 107 13.11 -5.06 -24.93
CA GLY A 107 13.78 -3.79 -25.22
C GLY A 107 12.80 -2.67 -25.51
N TRP A 108 13.34 -1.57 -26.03
CA TRP A 108 12.58 -0.36 -26.33
C TRP A 108 12.24 -0.34 -27.82
N ARG A 109 10.96 -0.11 -28.16
CA ARG A 109 10.51 -0.09 -29.56
C ARG A 109 11.02 1.15 -30.29
N THR A 110 11.21 2.25 -29.55
CA THR A 110 11.77 3.50 -30.07
C THR A 110 12.85 4.05 -29.15
N SER A 111 13.67 4.98 -29.67
CA SER A 111 14.62 5.75 -28.86
C SER A 111 13.91 6.62 -27.82
N GLY A 112 12.68 7.07 -28.09
CA GLY A 112 11.83 7.80 -27.14
C GLY A 112 11.42 6.95 -25.94
N ASP A 113 11.02 5.69 -26.17
CA ASP A 113 10.71 4.74 -25.10
C ASP A 113 11.93 4.48 -24.22
N ALA A 114 13.10 4.35 -24.85
CA ALA A 114 14.36 4.17 -24.15
C ALA A 114 14.69 5.38 -23.26
N LEU A 115 14.49 6.60 -23.76
CA LEU A 115 14.70 7.83 -23.01
C LEU A 115 13.71 7.93 -21.84
N LEU A 116 12.43 7.64 -22.06
CA LEU A 116 11.40 7.65 -21.01
C LEU A 116 11.75 6.66 -19.90
N ALA A 117 12.10 5.42 -20.24
CA ALA A 117 12.49 4.41 -19.27
C ALA A 117 13.75 4.79 -18.49
N GLN A 118 14.78 5.31 -19.16
CA GLN A 118 16.01 5.78 -18.51
C GLN A 118 15.74 6.96 -17.58
N SER A 119 14.91 7.92 -18.01
CA SER A 119 14.54 9.08 -17.20
C SER A 119 13.70 8.68 -15.97
N ALA A 120 12.78 7.72 -16.11
CA ALA A 120 12.01 7.17 -15.00
C ALA A 120 12.90 6.42 -14.01
N ALA A 121 13.85 5.61 -14.50
CA ALA A 121 14.83 4.93 -13.67
C ALA A 121 15.75 5.92 -12.94
N ALA A 122 16.19 7.00 -13.61
CA ALA A 122 16.97 8.07 -12.98
C ALA A 122 16.18 8.75 -11.86
N ARG A 123 14.92 9.13 -12.11
CA ARG A 123 14.03 9.70 -11.09
C ARG A 123 13.81 8.76 -9.91
N ALA A 124 13.64 7.45 -10.15
CA ALA A 124 13.47 6.46 -9.09
C ALA A 124 14.71 6.31 -8.21
N ARG A 125 15.92 6.36 -8.81
CA ARG A 125 17.19 6.38 -8.06
C ARG A 125 17.33 7.64 -7.24
N GLU A 126 17.02 8.79 -7.83
CA GLU A 126 17.09 10.09 -7.16
C GLU A 126 16.12 10.16 -5.97
N HIS A 127 14.89 9.70 -6.17
CA HIS A 127 13.90 9.61 -5.10
C HIS A 127 14.36 8.71 -3.95
N ARG A 128 15.11 7.64 -4.24
CA ARG A 128 15.69 6.76 -3.19
C ARG A 128 16.83 7.46 -2.43
N ARG A 129 17.60 8.33 -3.09
CA ARG A 129 18.70 9.10 -2.49
C ARG A 129 18.22 10.26 -1.61
N ILE A 130 17.11 10.90 -1.95
CA ILE A 130 16.55 12.04 -1.19
C ILE A 130 15.80 11.59 0.08
N SER A 131 15.32 10.34 0.14
CA SER A 131 14.58 9.81 1.29
C SER A 131 15.29 9.86 2.67
N PRO A 132 16.63 9.78 2.82
CA PRO A 132 17.31 9.95 4.10
C PRO A 132 17.43 11.42 4.52
N GLU A 133 17.74 12.34 3.59
CA GLU A 133 18.09 13.73 3.92
C GLU A 133 16.88 14.58 4.35
N ARG A 134 15.71 14.29 3.78
CA ARG A 134 14.44 14.98 4.14
C ARG A 134 13.85 14.55 5.47
N MET A 135 14.25 13.39 5.99
CA MET A 135 13.79 12.89 7.30
C MET A 135 14.61 13.43 8.47
N ALA A 136 15.84 13.93 8.21
CA ALA A 136 16.73 14.47 9.25
C ALA A 136 16.51 15.97 9.53
N THR A 137 15.68 16.64 8.73
CA THR A 137 15.47 18.10 8.74
C THR A 137 14.03 18.53 9.09
N ALA A 138 13.19 17.61 9.57
CA ALA A 138 11.79 17.88 9.92
C ALA A 138 11.46 17.47 11.37
#